data_AF-F7RSE6-F1
#
_entry.id   AF-F7RSE6-F1
#
_cell.length_a   1.000
_cell.length_b   1.000
_cell.length_c   1.000
_cell.angle_alpha   90.00
_cell.angle_beta   90.00
_cell.angle_gamma   90.00
#
_symmetry.space_group_name_H-M   'P 1'
#
loop_
_entity.id
_entity.type
_entity.pdbx_description
1 polymer ?
#
loop_
_entity_poly.entity_id
_entity_poly.type
_entity_poly.pdbx_seq_one_letter_code
_entity_poly.pdbx_strand_id
1 'polypeptide(L)'
;MNLKTANLSNFYSRKIALLALLTIGTSISISSHAAPLTESQQQAVNTHFSKLDQAQHAAENQIAEQLKQDFTQQLTAQEHEFMNDICPKYGMTFDVTTNACLRS
;
A
#
# COMPACT_ATOMS: atom_id res chain seq x y z
N MET A 1 25.09 28.79 19.64
CA MET A 1 23.90 29.62 19.32
C MET A 1 22.67 28.88 19.83
N ASN A 2 21.89 29.54 20.70
CA ASN A 2 20.77 28.96 21.42
C ASN A 2 19.49 29.27 20.63
N LEU A 3 18.88 28.27 19.99
CA LEU A 3 17.64 28.45 19.23
C LEU A 3 16.47 28.51 20.22
N LYS A 4 16.06 29.74 20.57
CA LYS A 4 14.81 29.99 21.29
C LYS A 4 13.65 29.55 20.41
N THR A 5 13.05 28.41 20.76
CA THR A 5 11.71 28.03 20.31
C THR A 5 10.72 29.07 20.81
N ALA A 6 10.19 29.88 19.90
CA ALA A 6 9.12 30.82 20.19
C ALA A 6 7.89 30.02 20.60
N ASN A 7 7.45 30.22 21.84
CA ASN A 7 6.17 29.73 22.34
C ASN A 7 5.07 30.46 21.56
N LEU A 8 4.57 29.84 20.50
CA LEU A 8 3.43 30.31 19.73
C LEU A 8 2.20 30.26 20.65
N SER A 9 1.86 31.44 21.19
CA SER A 9 0.67 31.73 21.98
C SER A 9 -0.55 30.96 21.43
N ASN A 10 -0.99 29.97 22.20
CA ASN A 10 -2.04 28.98 21.90
C ASN A 10 -3.41 29.58 21.52
N PHE A 11 -3.60 30.89 21.72
CA PHE A 11 -4.88 31.55 21.47
C PHE A 11 -4.98 32.19 20.08
N TYR A 12 -3.87 32.71 19.54
CA TYR A 12 -3.83 33.31 18.20
C TYR A 12 -3.69 32.26 17.10
N SER A 13 -2.93 31.18 17.35
CA SER A 13 -2.79 30.06 16.42
C SER A 13 -4.13 29.36 16.15
N ARG A 14 -5.00 29.23 17.16
CA ARG A 14 -6.31 28.58 17.03
C ARG A 14 -7.29 29.39 16.17
N LYS A 15 -7.29 30.73 16.31
CA LYS A 15 -8.13 31.61 15.48
C LYS A 15 -7.65 31.65 14.03
N ILE A 16 -6.34 31.66 13.81
CA ILE A 16 -5.75 31.62 12.46
C ILE A 16 -5.99 30.26 11.80
N ALA A 17 -5.85 29.16 12.55
CA ALA A 17 -6.14 27.81 12.05
C ALA A 17 -7.62 27.64 11.69
N LEU A 18 -8.54 28.17 12.52
CA LEU A 18 -9.96 28.16 12.20
C LEU A 18 -10.29 29.02 10.97
N LEU A 19 -9.64 30.18 10.81
CA LEU A 19 -9.82 31.01 9.61
C LEU A 19 -9.32 30.28 8.35
N ALA A 20 -8.17 29.62 8.43
CA ALA A 20 -7.61 28.83 7.34
C ALA A 20 -8.53 27.67 6.93
N LEU A 21 -9.01 26.90 7.92
CA LEU A 21 -9.98 25.82 7.68
C LEU A 21 -11.30 26.34 7.12
N LEU A 22 -11.78 27.49 7.59
CA LEU A 22 -12.98 28.15 7.05
C LEU A 22 -12.76 28.55 5.59
N THR A 23 -11.62 29.19 5.27
CA THR A 23 -11.32 29.61 3.89
C THR A 23 -11.21 28.43 2.93
N ILE A 24 -10.54 27.34 3.33
CA ILE A 24 -10.40 26.12 2.53
C ILE A 24 -11.78 25.46 2.36
N GLY A 25 -12.56 25.35 3.43
CA GLY A 25 -13.93 24.83 3.40
C GLY A 25 -14.85 25.64 2.47
N THR A 26 -14.74 26.97 2.51
CA THR A 26 -15.53 27.85 1.62
C THR A 26 -15.11 27.74 0.17
N SER A 27 -13.82 27.57 -0.15
CA SER A 27 -13.37 27.41 -1.54
C SER A 27 -13.81 26.09 -2.18
N ILE A 28 -14.03 25.03 -1.38
CA ILE A 28 -14.61 23.77 -1.86
C ILE A 28 -16.14 23.87 -2.00
N SER A 29 -16.78 24.79 -1.27
CA SER A 29 -18.23 25.00 -1.28
C SER A 29 -18.72 25.91 -2.42
N ILE A 30 -17.81 26.54 -3.17
CA ILE A 30 -18.16 27.27 -4.38
C ILE A 30 -18.41 26.19 -5.44
N SER A 31 -19.68 25.86 -5.68
CA SER A 31 -20.09 25.04 -6.80
C SER A 31 -19.42 25.59 -8.06
N SER A 32 -18.39 24.93 -8.57
CA SER A 32 -17.82 25.34 -9.84
C SER A 32 -18.91 25.11 -10.88
N HIS A 33 -19.50 26.18 -11.39
CA HIS A 33 -20.35 26.13 -12.58
C HIS A 33 -19.46 25.85 -13.79
N ALA A 34 -18.79 24.69 -13.79
CA ALA A 34 -18.16 24.15 -14.97
C ALA A 34 -19.28 23.81 -15.94
N ALA A 35 -19.15 24.26 -17.18
CA ALA A 35 -20.09 23.86 -18.23
C ALA A 35 -20.14 22.32 -18.27
N PRO A 36 -21.34 21.71 -18.42
CA PRO A 36 -21.43 20.27 -18.59
C PRO A 36 -20.56 19.85 -19.77
N LEU A 37 -19.88 18.72 -19.62
CA LEU A 37 -19.02 18.18 -20.66
C LEU A 37 -19.83 17.94 -21.93
N THR A 38 -19.28 18.30 -23.08
CA THR A 38 -19.85 17.88 -24.36
C THR A 38 -19.82 16.35 -24.47
N GLU A 39 -20.64 15.76 -25.35
CA GLU A 39 -20.64 14.30 -25.54
C GLU A 39 -19.24 13.74 -25.85
N SER A 40 -18.48 14.46 -26.68
CA SER A 40 -17.09 14.10 -27.01
C SER A 40 -16.15 14.16 -25.80
N GLN A 41 -16.32 15.14 -24.92
CA GLN A 41 -15.53 15.27 -23.70
C GLN A 41 -15.90 14.17 -22.70
N GLN A 42 -17.19 13.87 -22.53
CA GLN A 42 -17.65 12.78 -21.69
C GLN A 42 -17.12 11.43 -22.18
N GLN A 43 -17.12 11.20 -23.50
CA GLN A 43 -16.57 9.97 -24.09
C GLN A 43 -15.07 9.84 -23.86
N ALA A 44 -14.31 10.94 -23.97
CA ALA A 44 -12.88 10.94 -23.67
C ALA A 44 -12.61 10.61 -22.19
N VAL A 45 -13.36 11.23 -21.28
CA VAL A 45 -13.29 10.95 -19.84
C VAL A 45 -13.61 9.48 -19.54
N ASN A 46 -14.70 8.95 -20.10
CA ASN A 46 -15.07 7.54 -19.94
C ASN A 46 -13.99 6.59 -20.46
N THR A 47 -13.36 6.93 -21.60
CA THR A 47 -12.26 6.15 -22.16
C THR A 47 -11.04 6.15 -21.23
N HIS A 48 -10.72 7.29 -20.62
CA HIS A 48 -9.64 7.38 -19.65
C HIS A 48 -9.92 6.58 -18.37
N PHE A 49 -11.14 6.66 -17.83
CA PHE A 49 -11.53 5.84 -16.68
C PHE A 49 -11.50 4.35 -16.99
N SER A 50 -11.94 3.94 -18.18
CA SER A 50 -11.84 2.52 -18.60
C SER A 50 -10.39 2.05 -18.69
N LYS A 51 -9.47 2.87 -19.20
CA LYS A 51 -8.04 2.55 -19.21
C LYS A 51 -7.44 2.50 -17.80
N LEU A 52 -7.88 3.40 -16.93
CA LEU A 52 -7.44 3.43 -15.53
C LEU A 52 -7.86 2.15 -14.81
N ASP A 53 -9.12 1.74 -14.98
CA ASP A 53 -9.69 0.53 -14.40
C ASP A 53 -8.94 -0.73 -14.88
N GLN A 54 -8.67 -0.81 -16.19
CA GLN A 54 -7.87 -1.89 -16.75
C GLN A 54 -6.44 -1.93 -16.17
N ALA A 55 -5.80 -0.77 -16.04
CA ALA A 55 -4.45 -0.67 -15.48
C ALA A 55 -4.42 -1.03 -13.99
N GLN A 56 -5.44 -0.62 -13.23
CA GLN A 56 -5.59 -0.97 -11.81
C GLN A 56 -5.74 -2.47 -11.64
N HIS A 57 -6.65 -3.11 -12.36
CA HIS A 57 -6.80 -4.56 -12.31
C HIS A 57 -5.53 -5.33 -12.70
N ALA A 58 -4.80 -4.86 -13.72
CA ALA A 58 -3.53 -5.46 -14.10
C ALA A 58 -2.48 -5.34 -12.97
N ALA A 59 -2.39 -4.16 -12.35
CA ALA A 59 -1.47 -3.91 -11.24
C ALA A 59 -1.84 -4.73 -9.99
N GLU A 60 -3.12 -4.81 -9.64
CA GLU A 60 -3.61 -5.62 -8.52
C GLU A 60 -3.27 -7.10 -8.72
N ASN A 61 -3.51 -7.64 -9.92
CA ASN A 61 -3.17 -9.02 -10.24
C ASN A 61 -1.67 -9.28 -10.16
N GLN A 62 -0.84 -8.36 -10.66
CA GLN A 62 0.61 -8.47 -10.56
C GLN A 62 1.09 -8.46 -9.11
N ILE A 63 0.55 -7.57 -8.28
CA ILE A 63 0.88 -7.47 -6.85
C ILE A 63 0.44 -8.75 -6.12
N ALA A 64 -0.77 -9.25 -6.40
CA ALA A 64 -1.29 -10.46 -5.78
C ALA A 64 -0.44 -11.68 -6.11
N GLU A 65 -0.01 -11.82 -7.38
CA GLU A 65 0.84 -12.94 -7.80
C GLU A 65 2.25 -12.82 -7.18
N GLN A 66 2.83 -11.62 -7.13
CA GLN A 66 4.11 -11.40 -6.45
C GLN A 66 4.02 -11.76 -4.97
N LEU A 67 2.97 -11.29 -4.28
CA LEU A 67 2.76 -11.59 -2.85
C LEU A 67 2.61 -13.09 -2.61
N LYS A 68 1.90 -13.79 -3.49
CA LYS A 68 1.73 -15.23 -3.41
C LYS A 68 3.08 -15.95 -3.57
N GLN A 69 3.88 -15.56 -4.55
CA GLN A 69 5.20 -16.14 -4.78
C GLN A 69 6.14 -15.90 -3.59
N ASP A 70 6.20 -14.67 -3.11
CA ASP A 70 7.04 -14.30 -1.96
C ASP A 70 6.62 -15.07 -0.69
N PHE A 71 5.30 -15.20 -0.47
CA PHE A 71 4.77 -15.96 0.65
C PHE A 71 5.11 -17.45 0.57
N THR A 72 4.91 -18.07 -0.60
CA THR A 72 5.27 -19.48 -0.81
C THR A 72 6.77 -19.71 -0.61
N GLN A 73 7.62 -18.80 -1.10
CA GLN A 73 9.07 -18.92 -0.92
C GLN A 73 9.46 -18.83 0.57
N GLN A 74 8.90 -17.86 1.30
CA GLN A 74 9.16 -17.72 2.73
C GLN A 74 8.67 -18.93 3.52
N LEU A 75 7.48 -19.45 3.20
CA LEU A 75 6.93 -20.62 3.86
C LEU A 75 7.82 -21.85 3.66
N THR A 76 8.24 -22.13 2.43
CA THR A 76 9.16 -23.24 2.12
C THR A 76 10.49 -23.08 2.84
N ALA A 77 11.05 -21.86 2.87
CA ALA A 77 12.30 -21.61 3.58
C ALA A 77 12.18 -21.88 5.08
N GLN A 78 11.07 -21.46 5.70
CA GLN A 78 10.81 -21.71 7.12
C GLN A 78 10.54 -23.19 7.42
N GLU A 79 9.84 -23.89 6.52
CA GLU A 79 9.66 -25.34 6.63
C GLU A 79 11.00 -26.07 6.55
N HIS A 80 11.87 -25.69 5.60
CA HIS A 80 13.20 -26.27 5.47
C HIS A 80 14.07 -25.97 6.70
N GLU A 81 14.03 -24.76 7.24
CA GLU A 81 14.74 -24.40 8.48
C GLU A 81 14.27 -25.25 9.65
N PHE A 82 12.95 -25.39 9.82
CA PHE A 82 12.36 -26.25 10.84
C PHE A 82 12.76 -27.72 10.67
N MET A 83 12.70 -28.25 9.44
CA MET A 83 13.05 -29.65 9.18
C MET A 83 14.54 -29.91 9.42
N ASN A 84 15.41 -28.97 9.04
CA ASN A 84 16.84 -29.04 9.33
C ASN A 84 17.16 -29.04 10.83
N ASP A 85 16.34 -28.41 11.67
CA ASP A 85 16.49 -28.46 13.14
C ASP A 85 15.91 -29.74 13.76
N ILE A 86 14.77 -30.23 13.25
CA ILE A 86 14.05 -31.36 13.87
C ILE A 86 14.54 -32.73 13.42
N CYS A 87 14.87 -32.95 12.13
CA CYS A 87 15.28 -34.27 11.65
C CYS A 87 16.53 -34.82 12.40
N PRO A 88 17.58 -34.01 12.67
CA PRO A 88 18.75 -34.48 13.41
C PRO A 88 18.45 -34.92 14.84
N LYS A 89 17.43 -34.34 15.49
CA LYS A 89 16.99 -34.74 16.84
C LYS A 89 16.49 -36.18 16.92
N TYR A 90 16.15 -36.76 15.77
CA TYR A 90 15.72 -38.16 15.63
C TYR A 90 16.72 -39.03 14.88
N GLY A 91 17.96 -38.56 14.66
CA GLY A 91 18.99 -39.31 13.93
C GLY A 91 18.71 -39.44 12.43
N MET A 92 18.00 -38.47 11.86
CA MET A 92 17.70 -38.37 10.43
C MET A 92 18.35 -37.10 9.85
N THR A 93 18.52 -37.05 8.53
CA THR A 93 18.96 -35.87 7.79
C THR A 93 17.84 -35.39 6.89
N PHE A 94 17.57 -34.09 6.89
CA PHE A 94 16.60 -33.52 5.99
C PHE A 94 17.15 -33.52 4.55
N ASP A 95 16.40 -34.10 3.61
CA ASP A 95 16.68 -34.01 2.18
C ASP A 95 15.71 -33.04 1.52
N VAL A 96 16.26 -31.90 1.06
CA VAL A 96 15.53 -30.86 0.33
C VAL A 96 14.95 -31.35 -0.99
N THR A 97 15.51 -32.42 -1.58
CA THR A 97 15.04 -32.95 -2.87
C THR A 97 13.72 -33.68 -2.72
N THR A 98 13.60 -34.51 -1.69
CA THR A 98 12.39 -35.28 -1.38
C THR A 98 11.45 -34.57 -0.39
N ASN A 99 11.87 -33.43 0.18
CA ASN A 99 11.19 -32.74 1.28
C ASN A 99 10.87 -33.68 2.45
N ALA A 100 11.82 -34.57 2.81
CA ALA A 100 11.62 -35.57 3.83
C ALA A 100 12.85 -35.73 4.74
N CYS A 101 12.61 -36.14 5.99
CA CYS A 101 13.69 -36.64 6.84
C CYS A 101 14.05 -38.07 6.41
N LEU A 102 15.28 -38.29 5.99
CA LEU A 102 15.80 -39.59 5.60
C LEU A 102 16.79 -40.10 6.65
N ARG A 103 16.79 -41.42 6.86
CA ARG A 103 17.78 -42.05 7.75
C ARG A 103 19.11 -42.12 7.00
N SER A 104 20.14 -41.49 7.55
CA SER A 104 21.52 -41.57 7.05
C SER A 104 22.09 -42.97 7.19
#